data_AF-A0A2U3Q6K1-F1
#
_entry.id   AF-A0A2U3Q6K1-F1
#
_cell.length_a   1.000
_cell.length_b   1.000
_cell.length_c   1.000
_cell.angle_alpha   90.00
_cell.angle_beta   90.00
_cell.angle_gamma   90.00
#
_symmetry.space_group_name_H-M   'P 1'
#
loop_
_entity.id
_entity.type
_entity.pdbx_description
1 polymer ?
#
loop_
_entity_poly.entity_id
_entity_poly.type
_entity_poly.pdbx_seq_one_letter_code
_entity_poly.pdbx_strand_id
1 'polypeptide(L)'
;MGDPFAASESERRYRQVQAELAHANRVVTMGQITGSIAHEVNQPITAAVIRAQAALRWLGREPPDLGEVRELLTQVVRNAARAGEVVGRIRDIIKKVPPGRTCWRSTARSAK
;
A
#
# COMPACT_ATOMS: atom_id res chain seq x y z
N MET A 1 -1.34 30.33 45.19
CA MET A 1 -0.33 29.33 44.80
C MET A 1 -1.05 28.31 43.94
N GLY A 2 -0.87 28.35 42.61
CA GLY A 2 -1.59 27.46 41.69
C GLY A 2 -1.18 26.01 41.92
N ASP A 3 -2.14 25.08 41.80
CA ASP A 3 -1.91 23.67 42.08
C ASP A 3 -0.98 23.06 41.01
N PRO A 4 0.18 22.50 41.41
CA PRO A 4 1.12 21.89 40.46
C PRO A 4 0.51 20.72 39.67
N PHE A 5 -0.57 20.13 40.21
CA PHE A 5 -1.25 18.98 39.65
C PHE A 5 -2.17 19.35 38.46
N ALA A 6 -2.92 20.48 38.47
CA ALA A 6 -3.70 20.89 37.29
C ALA A 6 -2.83 21.23 36.07
N ALA A 7 -1.67 21.84 36.27
CA ALA A 7 -0.71 22.10 35.18
C ALA A 7 -0.22 20.78 34.56
N SER A 8 0.01 19.75 35.39
CA SER A 8 0.42 18.42 34.94
C SER A 8 -0.71 17.65 34.23
N GLU A 9 -1.97 17.84 34.64
CA GLU A 9 -3.14 17.25 33.96
C GLU A 9 -3.36 17.88 32.58
N SER A 10 -3.26 19.20 32.47
CA SER A 10 -3.37 19.92 31.21
C SER A 10 -2.33 19.43 30.19
N GLU A 11 -1.06 19.34 30.62
CA GLU A 11 0.04 18.82 29.79
C GLU A 11 -0.20 17.37 29.35
N ARG A 12 -0.72 16.51 30.25
CA ARG A 12 -1.07 15.12 29.90
C ARG A 12 -2.19 15.05 28.88
N ARG A 13 -3.27 15.82 29.06
CA ARG A 13 -4.38 15.89 28.09
C ARG A 13 -3.90 16.42 26.75
N TYR A 14 -3.05 17.44 26.74
CA TYR A 14 -2.45 17.97 25.51
C TYR A 14 -1.62 16.91 24.78
N ARG A 15 -0.75 16.18 25.49
CA ARG A 15 0.03 15.08 24.89
C ARG A 15 -0.84 13.94 24.39
N GLN A 16 -1.93 13.63 25.07
CA GLN A 16 -2.86 12.59 24.65
C GLN A 16 -3.56 12.99 23.34
N VAL A 17 -4.09 14.20 23.25
CA VAL A 17 -4.69 14.72 22.01
C VAL A 17 -3.67 14.76 20.87
N GLN A 18 -2.44 15.19 21.13
CA GLN A 18 -1.35 15.15 20.14
C GLN A 18 -1.06 13.72 19.65
N ALA A 19 -1.06 12.74 20.55
CA ALA A 19 -0.84 11.34 20.20
C ALA A 19 -2.01 10.76 19.37
N GLU A 20 -3.25 11.11 19.73
CA GLU A 20 -4.46 10.72 18.99
C GLU A 20 -4.49 11.34 17.59
N LEU A 21 -4.14 12.64 17.45
CA LEU A 21 -3.99 13.30 16.16
C LEU A 21 -2.88 12.66 15.32
N ALA A 22 -1.73 12.37 15.91
CA ALA A 22 -0.63 11.68 15.22
C ALA A 22 -1.02 10.24 14.81
N HIS A 23 -1.90 9.59 15.56
CA HIS A 23 -2.45 8.29 15.19
C HIS A 23 -3.45 8.40 14.04
N ALA A 24 -4.44 9.28 14.15
CA ALA A 24 -5.43 9.53 13.10
C ALA A 24 -4.77 9.92 11.78
N ASN A 25 -3.75 10.79 11.82
CA ASN A 25 -3.01 11.19 10.63
C ASN A 25 -2.27 10.02 9.98
N ARG A 26 -1.67 9.13 10.78
CA ARG A 26 -1.04 7.90 10.28
C ARG A 26 -2.07 6.97 9.61
N VAL A 27 -3.24 6.81 10.20
CA VAL A 27 -4.31 5.97 9.65
C VAL A 27 -4.80 6.51 8.30
N VAL A 28 -5.09 7.82 8.22
CA VAL A 28 -5.51 8.47 6.98
C VAL A 28 -4.46 8.32 5.89
N THR A 29 -3.21 8.61 6.22
CA THR A 29 -2.08 8.49 5.28
C THR A 29 -1.95 7.06 4.76
N MET A 30 -2.05 6.05 5.63
CA MET A 30 -1.99 4.64 5.23
C MET A 30 -3.17 4.24 4.34
N GLY A 31 -4.36 4.77 4.59
CA GLY A 31 -5.53 4.56 3.73
C GLY A 31 -5.30 5.09 2.31
N GLN A 32 -4.78 6.32 2.19
CA GLN A 32 -4.47 6.92 0.89
C GLN A 32 -3.38 6.13 0.14
N ILE A 33 -2.31 5.74 0.82
CA ILE A 33 -1.23 4.94 0.23
C ILE A 33 -1.77 3.59 -0.24
N THR A 34 -2.56 2.90 0.58
CA THR A 34 -3.15 1.60 0.23
C THR A 34 -4.06 1.70 -0.99
N GLY A 35 -4.92 2.73 -1.05
CA GLY A 35 -5.78 2.99 -2.21
C GLY A 35 -4.98 3.26 -3.48
N SER A 36 -3.95 4.10 -3.40
CA SER A 36 -3.08 4.41 -4.55
C SER A 36 -2.32 3.17 -5.03
N ILE A 37 -1.83 2.33 -4.12
CA ILE A 37 -1.15 1.08 -4.42
C ILE A 37 -2.10 0.12 -5.17
N ALA A 38 -3.29 -0.08 -4.63
CA ALA A 38 -4.28 -0.95 -5.26
C ALA A 38 -4.60 -0.46 -6.68
N HIS A 39 -4.77 0.85 -6.84
CA HIS A 39 -5.02 1.44 -8.16
C HIS A 39 -3.84 1.22 -9.11
N GLU A 40 -2.60 1.46 -8.69
CA GLU A 40 -1.41 1.31 -9.52
C GLU A 40 -1.16 -0.15 -9.96
N VAL A 41 -1.47 -1.13 -9.10
CA VAL A 41 -1.37 -2.57 -9.45
C VAL A 41 -2.50 -2.99 -10.38
N ASN A 42 -3.72 -2.51 -10.15
CA ASN A 42 -4.89 -2.90 -10.94
C ASN A 42 -4.83 -2.36 -12.38
N GLN A 43 -4.17 -1.23 -12.63
CA GLN A 43 -4.02 -0.65 -13.98
C GLN A 43 -3.42 -1.64 -15.01
N PRO A 44 -2.18 -2.15 -14.84
CA PRO A 44 -1.60 -3.08 -15.81
C PRO A 44 -2.39 -4.39 -15.90
N ILE A 45 -2.94 -4.90 -14.79
CA ILE A 45 -3.76 -6.13 -14.79
C ILE A 45 -5.01 -5.94 -15.66
N THR A 46 -5.73 -4.84 -15.45
CA THR A 46 -6.93 -4.52 -16.23
C THR A 46 -6.60 -4.39 -17.72
N ALA A 47 -5.50 -3.70 -18.04
CA ALA A 47 -5.04 -3.58 -19.41
C ALA A 47 -4.69 -4.94 -20.03
N ALA A 48 -4.06 -5.85 -19.28
CA ALA A 48 -3.78 -7.22 -19.74
C ALA A 48 -5.06 -7.99 -20.06
N VAL A 49 -6.07 -7.94 -19.20
CA VAL A 49 -7.37 -8.61 -19.42
C VAL A 49 -8.05 -8.09 -20.69
N ILE A 50 -8.11 -6.76 -20.88
CA ILE A 50 -8.73 -6.15 -22.06
C ILE A 50 -8.03 -6.61 -23.35
N ARG A 51 -6.70 -6.65 -23.35
CA ARG A 51 -5.89 -7.09 -24.50
C ARG A 51 -6.06 -8.58 -24.79
N ALA A 52 -6.10 -9.42 -23.77
CA ALA A 52 -6.36 -10.85 -23.93
C ALA A 52 -7.76 -11.10 -24.53
N GLN A 53 -8.78 -10.39 -24.05
CA GLN A 53 -10.13 -10.45 -24.61
C GLN A 53 -10.17 -9.99 -26.07
N ALA A 54 -9.42 -8.94 -26.42
CA ALA A 54 -9.30 -8.50 -27.81
C ALA A 54 -8.62 -9.56 -28.67
N ALA A 55 -7.54 -10.19 -28.21
CA ALA A 55 -6.83 -11.25 -28.93
C ALA A 55 -7.78 -12.42 -29.24
N LEU A 56 -8.60 -12.84 -28.27
CA LEU A 56 -9.61 -13.89 -28.49
C LEU A 56 -10.63 -13.49 -29.58
N ARG A 57 -11.06 -12.22 -29.62
CA ARG A 57 -11.97 -11.73 -30.67
C ARG A 57 -11.33 -11.72 -32.06
N TRP A 58 -10.05 -11.34 -32.15
CA TRP A 58 -9.32 -11.35 -33.42
C TRP A 58 -9.04 -12.77 -33.92
N LEU A 59 -8.77 -13.71 -33.01
CA LEU A 59 -8.58 -15.12 -33.34
C LEU A 59 -9.87 -15.78 -33.88
N GLY A 60 -11.04 -15.32 -33.44
CA GLY A 60 -12.34 -15.81 -33.90
C GLY A 60 -12.84 -15.24 -35.23
N ARG A 61 -12.05 -14.42 -35.95
CA ARG A 61 -12.41 -13.92 -37.29
C ARG A 61 -12.09 -14.93 -38.37
N GLU A 62 -12.65 -14.74 -39.56
CA GLU A 62 -12.42 -15.60 -40.72
C GLU A 62 -12.03 -14.76 -41.97
N PRO A 63 -10.74 -14.76 -42.39
CA PRO A 63 -9.62 -15.45 -41.76
C PRO A 63 -9.18 -14.76 -40.43
N PRO A 64 -8.57 -15.50 -39.49
CA PRO A 64 -8.01 -14.92 -38.27
C PRO A 64 -6.86 -13.96 -38.57
N ASP A 65 -6.81 -12.82 -37.87
CA ASP A 65 -5.67 -11.91 -37.93
C ASP A 65 -4.61 -12.28 -36.88
N LEU A 66 -3.67 -13.13 -37.28
CA LEU A 66 -2.61 -13.59 -36.38
C LEU A 66 -1.58 -12.51 -36.05
N GLY A 67 -1.51 -11.43 -36.84
CA GLY A 67 -0.65 -10.29 -36.58
C GLY A 67 -1.14 -9.51 -35.36
N GLU A 68 -2.42 -9.13 -35.39
CA GLU A 68 -3.09 -8.46 -34.27
C GLU A 68 -3.11 -9.31 -33.00
N VAL A 69 -3.39 -10.60 -33.12
CA VAL A 69 -3.33 -11.53 -31.97
C VAL A 69 -1.95 -11.51 -31.32
N ARG A 70 -0.87 -11.60 -32.11
CA ARG A 70 0.50 -11.58 -31.60
C ARG A 70 0.83 -10.26 -30.90
N GLU A 71 0.41 -9.14 -31.48
CA GLU A 71 0.65 -7.83 -30.89
C GLU A 71 -0.07 -7.70 -29.53
N LEU A 72 -1.35 -8.06 -29.47
CA LEU A 72 -2.15 -8.01 -28.26
C LEU A 72 -1.59 -8.92 -27.16
N LEU A 73 -1.13 -10.12 -27.49
CA LEU A 73 -0.51 -11.01 -26.51
C LEU A 73 0.87 -10.49 -26.05
N THR A 74 1.66 -9.87 -26.93
CA THR A 74 2.90 -9.19 -26.54
C THR A 74 2.61 -8.07 -25.54
N GLN A 75 1.55 -7.32 -25.82
CA GLN A 75 1.04 -6.27 -24.95
C GLN A 75 0.53 -6.82 -23.59
N VAL A 76 -0.03 -8.03 -23.53
CA VAL A 76 -0.39 -8.73 -22.27
C VAL A 76 0.85 -9.04 -21.43
N VAL A 77 1.89 -9.63 -22.05
CA VAL A 77 3.14 -9.98 -21.34
C VAL A 77 3.79 -8.73 -20.73
N ARG A 78 3.86 -7.63 -21.50
CA ARG A 78 4.39 -6.34 -20.99
C ARG A 78 3.61 -5.81 -19.79
N ASN A 79 2.28 -5.91 -19.83
CA ASN A 79 1.45 -5.46 -18.71
C ASN A 79 1.64 -6.33 -17.47
N ALA A 80 1.72 -7.66 -17.63
CA ALA A 80 1.99 -8.57 -16.52
C ALA A 80 3.35 -8.27 -15.87
N ALA A 81 4.39 -8.04 -16.67
CA ALA A 81 5.71 -7.63 -16.17
C ALA A 81 5.64 -6.32 -15.38
N ARG A 82 4.96 -5.30 -15.92
CA ARG A 82 4.75 -4.01 -15.25
C ARG A 82 4.01 -4.15 -13.92
N ALA A 83 3.02 -5.04 -13.82
CA ALA A 83 2.35 -5.32 -12.56
C ALA A 83 3.35 -5.87 -11.51
N GLY A 84 4.25 -6.77 -11.92
CA GLY A 84 5.35 -7.27 -11.10
C GLY A 84 6.29 -6.16 -10.60
N GLU A 85 6.65 -5.22 -11.47
CA GLU A 85 7.49 -4.06 -11.10
C GLU A 85 6.82 -3.15 -10.07
N VAL A 86 5.51 -2.89 -10.21
CA VAL A 86 4.73 -2.12 -9.23
C VAL A 86 4.78 -2.81 -7.86
N VAL A 87 4.52 -4.12 -7.81
CA VAL A 87 4.60 -4.91 -6.57
C VAL A 87 6.00 -4.88 -5.96
N GLY A 88 7.04 -4.95 -6.80
CA GLY A 88 8.44 -4.81 -6.37
C GLY A 88 8.70 -3.47 -5.68
N ARG A 89 8.34 -2.36 -6.33
CA ARG A 89 8.50 -1.00 -5.79
C ARG A 89 7.76 -0.82 -4.46
N ILE A 90 6.54 -1.34 -4.34
CA ILE A 90 5.75 -1.31 -3.10
C ILE A 90 6.48 -2.03 -1.96
N ARG A 91 7.00 -3.23 -2.24
CA ARG A 91 7.75 -4.02 -1.25
C ARG A 91 8.98 -3.26 -0.76
N ASP A 92 9.68 -2.55 -1.64
CA ASP A 92 10.86 -1.77 -1.28
C ASP A 92 10.51 -0.54 -0.42
N ILE A 93 9.35 0.09 -0.65
CA ILE A 93 8.83 1.17 0.20
C ILE A 93 8.54 0.63 1.60
N ILE A 94 7.86 -0.52 1.71
CA ILE A 94 7.50 -1.13 3.01
C ILE A 94 8.76 -1.52 3.80
N LYS A 95 9.76 -2.11 3.14
CA LYS A 95 11.03 -2.50 3.79
C LYS A 95 11.81 -1.32 4.38
N LYS A 96 11.64 -0.11 3.85
CA LYS A 96 12.31 1.10 4.35
C LYS A 96 11.62 1.72 5.56
N VAL A 97 10.45 1.22 5.97
CA VAL A 97 9.76 1.67 7.19
C VAL A 97 10.36 0.91 8.39
N PRO A 98 11.11 1.56 9.29
CA PRO A 98 11.66 0.87 10.46
C PRO A 98 10.53 0.30 11.32
N PRO A 99 10.66 -0.94 11.84
CA PRO A 99 9.65 -1.51 12.72
C PRO A 99 9.45 -0.56 13.90
N GLY A 100 8.19 -0.17 14.13
CA GLY A 100 7.83 0.69 15.26
C GLY A 100 8.39 0.06 16.53
N ARG A 101 9.37 0.72 17.15
CA ARG A 101 9.99 0.24 18.38
C ARG A 101 8.93 0.19 19.48
N THR A 102 8.28 -0.95 19.63
CA THR A 102 7.55 -1.30 20.85
C THR A 102 8.60 -1.45 21.93
N CYS A 103 8.80 -0.38 22.69
CA CYS A 103 9.55 -0.41 23.92
C CYS A 103 8.74 -1.23 24.94
N TRP A 104 8.80 -2.55 24.81
CA TRP A 104 8.38 -3.46 25.87
C TRP A 104 9.44 -3.40 26.96
N ARG A 105 9.19 -2.64 28.03
CA ARG A 105 10.02 -2.67 29.24
C ARG A 105 9.65 -3.92 30.04
N SER A 106 10.52 -4.92 30.02
CA SER A 106 10.49 -6.03 30.96
C SER A 106 10.96 -5.56 32.34
N THR A 107 10.01 -5.27 33.24
CA THR A 107 10.31 -5.24 34.68
C THR A 107 10.18 -6.66 35.22
N ALA A 108 11.28 -7.41 35.18
CA ALA A 108 11.44 -8.65 35.93
C ALA A 108 12.82 -8.67 36.61
N ARG A 109 12.82 -8.28 37.89
CA ARG A 109 13.77 -8.55 39.00
C ARG A 109 13.38 -7.56 40.11
N SER A 110 13.12 -7.92 41.36
CA SER A 110 13.58 -9.05 42.16
C SER A 110 12.57 -9.24 43.30
N ALA A 111 12.05 -10.45 43.51
CA ALA A 111 11.44 -10.82 44.79
C ALA A 111 12.58 -11.24 45.74
N LYS A 112 12.44 -10.84 46.99
CA LYS A 112 13.30 -11.17 48.12
C LYS A 112 12.78 -12.46 48.77
#